data_AF-A0A5Y3QAH3-F1
#
_entry.id   AF-A0A5Y3QAH3-F1
#
_cell.length_a   1.000
_cell.length_b   1.000
_cell.length_c   1.000
_cell.angle_alpha   90.00
_cell.angle_beta   90.00
_cell.angle_gamma   90.00
#
_symmetry.space_group_name_H-M   'P 1'
#
loop_
_entity.id
_entity.type
_entity.pdbx_description
1 polymer ?
#
loop_
_entity_poly.entity_id
_entity_poly.type
_entity_poly.pdbx_seq_one_letter_code
_entity_poly.pdbx_strand_id
1 'polypeptide(L)'
;MRKVLLSSAGVIVAVCSLYYFNFGVNGHLSSKTDVWAQFGDYLGGVVNPILSFITIYLLINSIKLQREANSSLIDEVKRQESLEEYKKFEVRFFHLVECQDSNFERFCVQVGDVDGQTDGVVEEFTSGAAVTYLEDNIVILVKAKVKKEVITKWLSEVDANDCIFSVVRRFYLIVKLIDNCGVEREDYYETLVNLTDIKIISLVAMACTYYEWDIIKYIHDSKILERDGVKEFVSQISTHD
;
A
#
# COMPACT_ATOMS: atom_id res chain seq x y z
N MET A 1 -6.30 0.25 -43.11
CA MET A 1 -5.02 -0.27 -43.65
C MET A 1 -5.20 -1.15 -44.89
N ARG A 2 -5.65 -2.42 -44.76
CA ARG A 2 -5.74 -3.36 -45.91
C ARG A 2 -6.56 -2.84 -47.10
N LYS A 3 -7.70 -2.18 -46.86
CA LYS A 3 -8.56 -1.61 -47.93
C LYS A 3 -7.89 -0.47 -48.71
N VAL A 4 -7.13 0.40 -48.04
CA VAL A 4 -6.43 1.55 -48.66
C VAL A 4 -5.25 1.08 -49.50
N LEU A 5 -4.49 0.09 -49.01
CA LEU A 5 -3.40 -0.53 -49.76
C LEU A 5 -3.92 -1.26 -51.01
N LEU A 6 -4.99 -2.04 -50.89
CA LEU A 6 -5.61 -2.73 -52.02
C LEU A 6 -6.19 -1.76 -53.06
N SER A 7 -6.85 -0.68 -52.61
CA SER A 7 -7.37 0.35 -53.53
C SER A 7 -6.25 1.06 -54.28
N SER A 8 -5.15 1.37 -53.60
CA SER A 8 -4.03 2.08 -54.22
C SER A 8 -3.27 1.19 -55.22
N ALA A 9 -3.05 -0.09 -54.86
CA ALA A 9 -2.50 -1.08 -55.78
C ALA A 9 -3.41 -1.29 -57.00
N GLY A 10 -4.72 -1.31 -56.80
CA GLY A 10 -5.71 -1.41 -57.88
C GLY A 10 -5.64 -0.24 -58.86
N VAL A 11 -5.49 0.99 -58.37
CA VAL A 11 -5.33 2.18 -59.23
C VAL A 11 -4.04 2.11 -60.05
N ILE A 12 -2.92 1.72 -59.43
CA ILE A 12 -1.63 1.58 -60.15
C ILE A 12 -1.75 0.52 -61.25
N VAL A 13 -2.32 -0.65 -60.94
CA VAL A 13 -2.53 -1.72 -61.93
C VAL A 13 -3.47 -1.25 -63.04
N ALA A 14 -4.57 -0.58 -62.71
CA ALA A 14 -5.52 -0.07 -63.70
C ALA A 14 -4.86 0.94 -64.67
N VAL A 15 -4.04 1.86 -64.15
CA VAL A 15 -3.32 2.84 -64.99
C VAL A 15 -2.30 2.14 -65.89
N CYS A 16 -1.54 1.18 -65.37
CA CYS A 16 -0.61 0.37 -66.17
C CYS A 16 -1.34 -0.46 -67.24
N SER A 17 -2.48 -1.07 -66.90
CA SER A 17 -3.29 -1.85 -67.83
C SER A 17 -3.91 -0.97 -68.92
N LEU A 18 -4.48 0.19 -68.58
CA LEU A 18 -5.04 1.13 -69.55
C LEU A 18 -3.96 1.66 -70.50
N TYR A 19 -2.76 1.96 -69.99
CA TYR A 19 -1.62 2.33 -70.82
C TYR A 19 -1.23 1.22 -71.79
N TYR A 20 -1.14 -0.03 -71.29
CA TYR A 20 -0.83 -1.19 -72.13
C TYR A 20 -1.90 -1.45 -73.20
N PHE A 21 -3.19 -1.31 -72.86
CA PHE A 21 -4.28 -1.46 -73.82
C PHE A 21 -4.28 -0.38 -74.91
N ASN A 22 -3.92 0.86 -74.56
CA ASN A 22 -3.94 1.97 -75.50
C ASN A 22 -2.72 1.99 -76.44
N PHE A 23 -1.53 1.69 -75.93
CA PHE A 23 -0.27 1.82 -76.68
C PHE A 23 0.47 0.50 -76.95
N GLY A 24 0.20 -0.56 -76.19
CA GLY A 24 0.94 -1.83 -76.24
C GLY A 24 0.32 -2.90 -77.15
N VAL A 25 -1.01 -2.91 -77.35
CA VAL A 25 -1.70 -3.98 -78.10
C VAL A 25 -1.33 -4.01 -79.59
N ASN A 26 -1.06 -2.84 -80.20
CA ASN A 26 -0.68 -2.71 -81.61
C ASN A 26 0.69 -2.05 -81.80
N GLY A 27 1.45 -1.84 -80.71
CA GLY A 27 2.73 -1.12 -80.72
C GLY A 27 3.96 -2.04 -80.69
N HIS A 28 5.07 -1.61 -81.28
CA HIS A 28 6.37 -2.27 -81.13
C HIS A 28 7.15 -1.66 -79.95
N LEU A 29 8.00 -2.47 -79.29
CA LEU A 29 8.87 -1.98 -78.23
C LEU A 29 9.85 -0.94 -78.79
N SER A 30 9.82 0.28 -78.27
CA SER A 30 10.71 1.35 -78.73
C SER A 30 12.16 1.04 -78.34
N SER A 31 13.08 1.09 -79.30
CA SER A 31 14.54 1.04 -79.06
C SER A 31 15.12 2.40 -78.65
N LYS A 32 14.31 3.48 -78.69
CA LYS A 32 14.74 4.83 -78.29
C LYS A 32 14.58 5.00 -76.78
N THR A 33 15.67 5.39 -76.13
CA THR A 33 15.73 5.67 -74.69
C THR A 33 14.80 6.79 -74.24
N ASP A 34 14.58 7.81 -75.08
CA ASP A 34 13.75 8.98 -74.73
C ASP A 34 12.27 8.63 -74.50
N VAL A 35 11.77 7.61 -75.20
CA VAL A 35 10.37 7.12 -75.03
C VAL A 35 10.20 6.44 -73.68
N TRP A 36 11.23 5.73 -73.21
CA TRP A 36 11.24 5.11 -71.89
C TRP A 36 11.36 6.14 -70.77
N ALA A 37 12.10 7.23 -70.99
CA ALA A 37 12.15 8.35 -70.06
C ALA A 37 10.77 9.00 -69.89
N GLN A 38 10.07 9.31 -70.99
CA GLN A 38 8.72 9.89 -70.95
C GLN A 38 7.68 8.96 -70.30
N PHE A 39 7.79 7.65 -70.53
CA PHE A 39 6.95 6.65 -69.85
C PHE A 39 7.22 6.62 -68.34
N GLY A 40 8.49 6.64 -67.95
CA GLY A 40 8.91 6.73 -66.56
C GLY A 40 8.37 7.99 -65.88
N ASP A 41 8.37 9.13 -66.56
CA ASP A 41 7.81 10.39 -66.06
C ASP A 41 6.29 10.31 -65.86
N TYR A 42 5.55 9.71 -66.81
CA TYR A 42 4.10 9.50 -66.67
C TYR A 42 3.76 8.56 -65.50
N LEU A 43 4.42 7.40 -65.43
CA LEU A 43 4.23 6.46 -64.32
C LEU A 43 4.64 7.08 -62.98
N GLY A 44 5.79 7.76 -62.92
CA GLY A 44 6.25 8.47 -61.73
C GLY A 44 5.28 9.56 -61.29
N GLY A 45 4.69 10.29 -62.23
CA GLY A 45 3.67 11.32 -61.99
C GLY A 45 2.38 10.77 -61.37
N VAL A 46 2.06 9.50 -61.59
CA VAL A 46 0.88 8.84 -60.99
C VAL A 46 1.24 8.09 -59.70
N VAL A 47 2.32 7.31 -59.71
CA VAL A 47 2.73 6.46 -58.60
C VAL A 47 3.23 7.29 -57.42
N ASN A 48 4.01 8.36 -57.64
CA ASN A 48 4.58 9.15 -56.54
C ASN A 48 3.51 9.84 -55.69
N PRO A 49 2.48 10.52 -56.24
CA PRO A 49 1.39 11.05 -55.43
C PRO A 49 0.60 9.98 -54.68
N ILE A 50 0.36 8.81 -55.29
CA ILE A 50 -0.32 7.68 -54.63
C ILE A 50 0.51 7.18 -53.44
N LEU A 51 1.81 6.94 -53.63
CA LEU A 51 2.71 6.50 -52.56
C LEU A 51 2.85 7.55 -51.45
N SER A 52 2.89 8.84 -51.82
CA SER A 52 2.93 9.95 -50.87
C SER A 52 1.67 9.99 -50.01
N PHE A 53 0.50 9.83 -50.63
CA PHE A 53 -0.77 9.75 -49.90
C PHE A 53 -0.83 8.54 -48.96
N ILE A 54 -0.40 7.36 -49.41
CA ILE A 54 -0.31 6.17 -48.55
C ILE A 54 0.62 6.44 -47.37
N THR A 55 1.77 7.05 -47.61
CA THR A 55 2.76 7.37 -46.56
C THR A 55 2.15 8.30 -45.51
N ILE A 56 1.47 9.37 -45.93
CA ILE A 56 0.79 10.29 -45.01
C ILE A 56 -0.32 9.57 -44.24
N TYR A 57 -1.12 8.74 -44.91
CA TYR A 57 -2.16 7.96 -44.26
C TYR A 57 -1.62 6.99 -43.20
N LEU A 58 -0.52 6.28 -43.52
CA LEU A 58 0.16 5.39 -42.58
C LEU A 58 0.71 6.17 -41.38
N LEU A 59 1.30 7.34 -41.62
CA LEU A 59 1.82 8.20 -40.58
C LEU A 59 0.70 8.68 -39.64
N ILE A 60 -0.42 9.14 -40.19
CA ILE A 60 -1.59 9.56 -39.38
C ILE A 60 -2.10 8.40 -38.53
N ASN A 61 -2.22 7.20 -39.12
CA ASN A 61 -2.69 6.03 -38.38
C ASN A 61 -1.69 5.60 -37.30
N SER A 62 -0.39 5.71 -37.58
CA SER A 62 0.68 5.44 -36.60
C SER A 62 0.59 6.41 -35.41
N ILE A 63 0.46 7.72 -35.68
CA ILE A 63 0.29 8.74 -34.64
C ILE A 63 -0.97 8.47 -33.81
N LYS A 64 -2.08 8.06 -34.44
CA LYS A 64 -3.32 7.71 -33.74
C LYS A 64 -3.09 6.54 -32.77
N LEU A 65 -2.51 5.44 -33.26
CA LEU A 65 -2.19 4.27 -32.42
C LEU A 65 -1.23 4.65 -31.28
N GLN A 66 -0.24 5.48 -31.56
CA GLN A 66 0.70 5.96 -30.54
C GLN A 66 0.01 6.80 -29.47
N ARG A 67 -0.96 7.65 -29.84
CA ARG A 67 -1.76 8.43 -28.88
C ARG A 67 -2.64 7.53 -28.01
N GLU A 68 -3.31 6.54 -28.60
CA GLU A 68 -4.15 5.56 -27.89
C GLU A 68 -3.33 4.68 -26.93
N ALA A 69 -2.12 4.28 -27.35
CA ALA A 69 -1.19 3.56 -26.49
C ALA A 69 -0.71 4.45 -25.33
N ASN A 70 -0.39 5.72 -25.60
CA ASN A 70 0.05 6.65 -24.57
C ASN A 70 -1.04 6.95 -23.54
N SER A 71 -2.29 7.14 -23.95
CA SER A 71 -3.41 7.30 -23.01
C SER A 71 -3.58 6.07 -22.13
N SER A 72 -3.54 4.88 -22.72
CA SER A 72 -3.64 3.62 -21.98
C SER A 72 -2.49 3.46 -20.97
N LEU A 73 -1.27 3.85 -21.34
CA LEU A 73 -0.12 3.83 -20.44
C LEU A 73 -0.27 4.81 -19.28
N ILE A 74 -0.79 6.02 -19.53
CA ILE A 74 -1.04 7.00 -18.46
C ILE A 74 -2.06 6.46 -17.45
N ASP A 75 -3.15 5.84 -17.94
CA ASP A 75 -4.18 5.28 -17.07
C ASP A 75 -3.64 4.09 -16.26
N GLU A 76 -2.81 3.24 -16.88
CA GLU A 76 -2.15 2.13 -16.20
C GLU A 76 -1.15 2.60 -15.13
N VAL A 77 -0.38 3.65 -15.40
CA VAL A 77 0.54 4.26 -14.41
C VAL A 77 -0.23 4.77 -13.21
N LYS A 78 -1.33 5.51 -13.41
CA LYS A 78 -2.17 6.00 -12.30
C LYS A 78 -2.73 4.84 -11.46
N ARG A 79 -3.18 3.78 -12.13
CA ARG A 79 -3.65 2.56 -11.45
C ARG A 79 -2.52 1.93 -10.63
N GLN A 80 -1.31 1.84 -11.18
CA GLN A 80 -0.14 1.30 -10.48
C GLN A 80 0.27 2.17 -9.28
N GLU A 81 0.26 3.49 -9.40
CA GLU A 81 0.54 4.42 -8.30
C GLU A 81 -0.40 4.15 -7.11
N SER A 82 -1.71 4.05 -7.35
CA SER A 82 -2.68 3.74 -6.29
C SER A 82 -2.45 2.37 -5.64
N LEU A 83 -2.08 1.35 -6.44
CA LEU A 83 -1.76 0.02 -5.94
C LEU A 83 -0.45 0.00 -5.13
N GLU A 84 0.52 0.83 -5.51
CA GLU A 84 1.80 0.93 -4.82
C GLU A 84 1.64 1.66 -3.47
N GLU A 85 0.82 2.72 -3.41
CA GLU A 85 0.47 3.38 -2.16
C GLU A 85 -0.20 2.41 -1.17
N TYR A 86 -1.16 1.63 -1.65
CA TYR A 86 -1.79 0.57 -0.86
C TYR A 86 -0.77 -0.45 -0.33
N LYS A 87 0.10 -0.97 -1.20
CA LYS A 87 1.16 -1.92 -0.80
C LYS A 87 2.14 -1.31 0.20
N LYS A 88 2.53 -0.05 0.02
CA LYS A 88 3.42 0.67 0.95
C LYS A 88 2.80 0.76 2.34
N PHE A 89 1.50 1.03 2.41
CA PHE A 89 0.77 1.02 3.67
C PHE A 89 0.76 -0.37 4.30
N GLU A 90 0.37 -1.40 3.54
CA GLU A 90 0.25 -2.78 4.04
C GLU A 90 1.59 -3.29 4.60
N VAL A 91 2.69 -3.07 3.87
CA VAL A 91 4.04 -3.41 4.33
C VAL A 91 4.42 -2.67 5.61
N ARG A 92 4.12 -1.36 5.70
CA ARG A 92 4.39 -0.57 6.92
C ARG A 92 3.56 -1.07 8.10
N PHE A 93 2.29 -1.40 7.88
CA PHE A 93 1.39 -1.91 8.90
C PHE A 93 1.94 -3.21 9.50
N PHE A 94 2.18 -4.24 8.67
CA PHE A 94 2.67 -5.52 9.17
C PHE A 94 4.07 -5.41 9.80
N HIS A 95 4.96 -4.59 9.24
CA HIS A 95 6.28 -4.37 9.84
C HIS A 95 6.20 -3.66 11.21
N LEU A 96 5.25 -2.74 11.41
CA LEU A 96 5.06 -2.13 12.73
C LEU A 96 4.50 -3.14 13.75
N VAL A 97 3.59 -4.01 13.33
CA VAL A 97 3.06 -5.10 14.18
C VAL A 97 4.20 -6.06 14.57
N GLU A 98 5.00 -6.52 13.62
CA GLU A 98 6.17 -7.38 13.88
C GLU A 98 7.21 -6.69 14.79
N CYS A 99 7.48 -5.41 14.55
CA CYS A 99 8.39 -4.62 15.37
C CYS A 99 7.85 -4.43 16.80
N GLN A 100 6.53 -4.30 16.96
CA GLN A 100 5.90 -4.23 18.27
C GLN A 100 6.15 -5.53 19.05
N ASP A 101 5.93 -6.68 18.42
CA ASP A 101 6.12 -7.99 19.02
C ASP A 101 7.59 -8.23 19.42
N SER A 102 8.53 -8.04 18.49
CA SER A 102 9.96 -8.20 18.77
C SER A 102 10.47 -7.26 19.86
N ASN A 103 9.92 -6.05 19.96
CA ASN A 103 10.31 -5.16 21.06
C ASN A 103 9.62 -5.50 22.39
N PHE A 104 8.44 -6.13 22.35
CA PHE A 104 7.77 -6.61 23.55
C PHE A 104 8.55 -7.75 24.22
N GLU A 105 9.31 -8.54 23.47
CA GLU A 105 10.26 -9.52 24.04
C GLU A 105 11.29 -8.90 24.99
N ARG A 106 11.60 -7.60 24.81
CA ARG A 106 12.53 -6.84 25.65
C ARG A 106 11.86 -6.13 26.82
N PHE A 107 10.53 -6.19 26.92
CA PHE A 107 9.80 -5.63 28.06
C PHE A 107 10.23 -6.39 29.32
N CYS A 108 10.67 -5.68 30.35
CA CYS A 108 10.97 -6.28 31.64
C CYS A 108 10.52 -5.37 32.78
N VAL A 109 10.21 -6.01 33.90
CA VAL A 109 9.81 -5.36 35.14
C VAL A 109 10.70 -5.89 36.25
N GLN A 110 11.29 -4.97 37.01
CA GLN A 110 12.17 -5.30 38.13
C GLN A 110 11.38 -5.21 39.43
N VAL A 111 11.36 -6.30 40.19
CA VAL A 111 10.65 -6.41 41.46
C VAL A 111 11.67 -6.73 42.55
N GLY A 112 11.85 -5.81 43.49
CA GLY A 112 12.81 -5.95 44.58
C GLY A 112 13.20 -4.61 45.20
N ASP A 113 14.01 -4.67 46.25
CA ASP A 113 14.51 -3.47 46.94
C ASP A 113 15.57 -2.77 46.08
N VAL A 114 15.16 -1.74 45.35
CA VAL A 114 16.03 -0.92 44.49
C VAL A 114 17.03 -0.11 45.33
N ASP A 115 16.83 0.00 46.65
CA ASP A 115 17.65 0.79 47.57
C ASP A 115 18.78 -0.01 48.27
N GLY A 116 18.95 -1.30 47.96
CA GLY A 116 20.13 -2.07 48.37
C GLY A 116 20.31 -2.27 49.88
N GLN A 117 19.23 -2.22 50.69
CA GLN A 117 19.33 -2.40 52.14
C GLN A 117 19.03 -3.82 52.64
N THR A 118 18.65 -4.74 51.75
CA THR A 118 18.56 -6.17 52.07
C THR A 118 19.20 -7.03 51.01
N ASP A 119 19.71 -8.19 51.43
CA ASP A 119 20.31 -9.29 50.63
C ASP A 119 19.28 -9.97 49.67
N GLY A 120 18.28 -9.21 49.24
CA GLY A 120 17.13 -9.64 48.46
C GLY A 120 17.50 -9.71 46.97
N VAL A 121 17.26 -10.88 46.38
CA VAL A 121 17.37 -11.09 44.94
C VAL A 121 16.39 -10.16 44.24
N VAL A 122 16.88 -9.29 43.35
CA VAL A 122 16.01 -8.55 42.41
C VAL A 122 15.46 -9.59 41.43
N GLU A 123 14.16 -9.86 41.50
CA GLU A 123 13.50 -10.72 40.55
C GLU A 123 13.13 -9.89 39.31
N GLU A 124 13.74 -10.22 38.19
CA GLU A 124 13.42 -9.63 36.89
C GLU A 124 12.43 -10.53 36.15
N PHE A 125 11.23 -10.00 35.91
CA PHE A 125 10.24 -10.64 35.05
C PHE A 125 10.36 -10.07 33.64
N THR A 126 10.23 -10.92 32.63
CA THR A 126 10.35 -10.53 31.21
C THR A 126 9.06 -10.79 30.43
N SER A 127 8.84 -9.98 29.39
CA SER A 127 7.77 -10.03 28.40
C SER A 127 6.40 -10.40 28.99
N GLY A 128 5.85 -11.57 28.62
CA GLY A 128 4.55 -12.03 29.07
C GLY A 128 4.48 -12.34 30.57
N ALA A 129 5.59 -12.78 31.18
CA ALA A 129 5.65 -13.04 32.62
C ALA A 129 5.58 -11.73 33.42
N ALA A 130 6.24 -10.67 32.94
CA ALA A 130 6.16 -9.34 33.52
C ALA A 130 4.74 -8.77 33.47
N VAL A 131 4.06 -8.90 32.33
CA VAL A 131 2.67 -8.46 32.20
C VAL A 131 1.75 -9.28 33.12
N THR A 132 1.94 -10.59 33.21
CA THR A 132 1.13 -11.45 34.10
C THR A 132 1.33 -11.07 35.57
N TYR A 133 2.56 -10.75 35.98
CA TYR A 133 2.83 -10.22 37.31
C TYR A 133 2.08 -8.91 37.57
N LEU A 134 2.09 -7.97 36.63
CA LEU A 134 1.34 -6.71 36.75
C LEU A 134 -0.17 -6.96 36.85
N GLU A 135 -0.72 -7.82 36.00
CA GLU A 135 -2.13 -8.21 35.97
C GLU A 135 -2.57 -8.78 37.33
N ASP A 136 -1.85 -9.78 37.84
CA ASP A 136 -2.19 -10.45 39.10
C ASP A 136 -2.19 -9.49 40.29
N ASN A 137 -1.17 -8.60 40.37
CA ASN A 137 -1.08 -7.60 41.43
C ASN A 137 -2.20 -6.56 41.34
N ILE A 138 -2.52 -6.07 40.13
CA ILE A 138 -3.62 -5.14 39.93
C ILE A 138 -4.94 -5.79 40.35
N VAL A 139 -5.21 -7.04 39.96
CA VAL A 139 -6.43 -7.76 40.34
C VAL A 139 -6.55 -7.88 41.87
N ILE A 140 -5.45 -8.13 42.59
CA ILE A 140 -5.43 -8.18 44.05
C ILE A 140 -5.74 -6.80 44.66
N LEU A 141 -5.11 -5.73 44.17
CA LEU A 141 -5.31 -4.36 44.65
C LEU A 141 -6.73 -3.86 44.40
N VAL A 142 -7.32 -4.20 43.25
CA VAL A 142 -8.70 -3.89 42.90
C VAL A 142 -9.67 -4.63 43.83
N LYS A 143 -9.45 -5.93 44.08
CA LYS A 143 -10.26 -6.71 45.05
C LYS A 143 -10.17 -6.13 46.47
N ALA A 144 -9.02 -5.58 46.84
CA ALA A 144 -8.80 -4.91 48.12
C ALA A 144 -9.41 -3.49 48.19
N LYS A 145 -10.06 -3.00 47.12
CA LYS A 145 -10.63 -1.65 47.01
C LYS A 145 -9.62 -0.53 47.25
N VAL A 146 -8.39 -0.74 46.81
CA VAL A 146 -7.35 0.29 46.86
C VAL A 146 -7.70 1.42 45.89
N LYS A 147 -7.46 2.67 46.30
CA LYS A 147 -7.71 3.84 45.45
C LYS A 147 -6.85 3.79 44.19
N LYS A 148 -7.43 4.18 43.05
CA LYS A 148 -6.75 4.29 41.75
C LYS A 148 -5.40 5.02 41.83
N GLU A 149 -5.34 6.12 42.58
CA GLU A 149 -4.12 6.93 42.78
C GLU A 149 -2.94 6.12 43.33
N VAL A 150 -3.21 5.19 44.25
CA VAL A 150 -2.17 4.35 44.87
C VAL A 150 -1.69 3.29 43.88
N ILE A 151 -2.60 2.74 43.07
CA ILE A 151 -2.27 1.77 42.02
C ILE A 151 -1.43 2.44 40.92
N THR A 152 -1.81 3.64 40.49
CA THR A 152 -1.03 4.40 39.49
C THR A 152 0.37 4.73 40.01
N LYS A 153 0.50 5.09 41.30
CA LYS A 153 1.82 5.34 41.90
C LYS A 153 2.68 4.09 41.92
N TRP A 154 2.14 2.96 42.38
CA TRP A 154 2.83 1.67 42.37
C TRP A 154 3.25 1.26 40.95
N LEU A 155 2.35 1.41 39.96
CA LEU A 155 2.65 1.08 38.57
C LEU A 155 3.80 1.93 38.00
N SER A 156 3.87 3.20 38.41
CA SER A 156 4.96 4.11 38.01
C SER A 156 6.29 3.79 38.71
N GLU A 157 6.26 3.22 39.91
CA GLU A 157 7.47 2.75 40.62
C GLU A 157 7.99 1.44 39.99
N VAL A 158 7.08 0.55 39.61
CA VAL A 158 7.40 -0.74 39.00
C VAL A 158 7.85 -0.59 37.53
N ASP A 159 7.32 0.40 36.81
CA ASP A 159 7.73 0.77 35.45
C ASP A 159 8.72 1.95 35.41
N ALA A 160 9.79 1.89 36.20
CA ALA A 160 10.77 2.98 36.32
C ALA A 160 11.46 3.36 34.98
N ASN A 161 11.41 2.47 33.98
CA ASN A 161 12.02 2.67 32.66
C ASN A 161 11.01 3.09 31.56
N ASP A 162 9.77 3.43 31.92
CA ASP A 162 8.69 3.81 30.98
C ASP A 162 8.47 2.76 29.86
N CYS A 163 8.64 1.48 30.20
CA CYS A 163 8.47 0.36 29.28
C CYS A 163 7.00 0.23 28.86
N ILE A 164 6.04 0.51 29.76
CA ILE A 164 4.60 0.52 29.46
C ILE A 164 4.29 1.61 28.43
N PHE A 165 4.80 2.82 28.67
CA PHE A 165 4.63 3.94 27.73
C PHE A 165 5.17 3.59 26.34
N SER A 166 6.32 2.93 26.28
CA SER A 166 6.95 2.52 25.02
C SER A 166 6.08 1.54 24.22
N VAL A 167 5.44 0.57 24.89
CA VAL A 167 4.52 -0.38 24.25
C VAL A 167 3.25 0.32 23.77
N VAL A 168 2.63 1.13 24.62
CA VAL A 168 1.39 1.87 24.30
C VAL A 168 1.61 2.84 23.14
N ARG A 169 2.75 3.53 23.14
CA ARG A 169 3.14 4.44 22.05
C ARG A 169 3.24 3.72 20.72
N ARG A 170 3.83 2.52 20.67
CA ARG A 170 3.92 1.74 19.43
C ARG A 170 2.55 1.31 18.94
N PHE A 171 1.70 0.81 19.83
CA PHE A 171 0.32 0.47 19.49
C PHE A 171 -0.43 1.67 18.92
N TYR A 172 -0.36 2.83 19.59
CA TYR A 172 -0.91 4.09 19.11
C TYR A 172 -0.42 4.46 17.70
N LEU A 173 0.88 4.30 17.41
CA LEU A 173 1.43 4.60 16.08
C LEU A 173 0.82 3.72 14.99
N ILE A 174 0.49 2.46 15.30
CA ILE A 174 -0.17 1.56 14.36
C ILE A 174 -1.63 2.00 14.15
N VAL A 175 -2.36 2.29 15.22
CA VAL A 175 -3.74 2.82 15.13
C VAL A 175 -3.77 4.10 14.28
N LYS A 176 -2.84 5.02 14.55
CA LYS A 176 -2.68 6.26 13.77
C LYS A 176 -2.32 6.00 12.31
N LEU A 177 -1.50 4.98 12.01
CA LEU A 177 -1.18 4.61 10.63
C LEU A 177 -2.45 4.16 9.89
N ILE A 178 -3.29 3.34 10.53
CA ILE A 178 -4.56 2.86 9.98
C ILE A 178 -5.51 4.03 9.71
N ASP A 179 -5.63 4.99 10.65
CA ASP A 179 -6.54 6.13 10.49
C ASP A 179 -6.18 7.07 9.35
N ASN A 180 -4.87 7.23 9.10
CA ASN A 180 -4.38 8.04 8.01
C ASN A 180 -4.43 7.31 6.66
N CYS A 181 -4.74 6.01 6.66
CA CYS A 181 -4.94 5.26 5.44
C CYS A 181 -6.41 5.43 5.00
N GLY A 182 -6.63 5.89 3.76
CA GLY A 182 -7.98 6.09 3.19
C GLY A 182 -8.72 4.79 2.88
N VAL A 183 -8.41 3.70 3.60
CA VAL A 183 -8.94 2.34 3.44
C VAL A 183 -9.97 2.07 4.54
N GLU A 184 -10.74 0.99 4.41
CA GLU A 184 -11.68 0.54 5.44
C GLU A 184 -10.95 0.25 6.75
N ARG A 185 -11.03 1.20 7.69
CA ARG A 185 -10.31 1.16 8.98
C ARG A 185 -10.72 -0.03 9.83
N GLU A 186 -11.97 -0.46 9.71
CA GLU A 186 -12.53 -1.51 10.56
C GLU A 186 -11.84 -2.87 10.37
N ASP A 187 -11.50 -3.23 9.13
CA ASP A 187 -10.81 -4.49 8.79
C ASP A 187 -9.38 -4.51 9.35
N TYR A 188 -8.68 -3.38 9.25
CA TYR A 188 -7.32 -3.25 9.75
C TYR A 188 -7.24 -3.19 11.27
N TYR A 189 -8.24 -2.58 11.93
CA TYR A 189 -8.38 -2.66 13.38
C TYR A 189 -8.64 -4.08 13.85
N GLU A 190 -9.48 -4.85 13.14
CA GLU A 190 -9.70 -6.26 13.44
C GLU A 190 -8.40 -7.06 13.31
N THR A 191 -7.70 -6.85 12.20
CA THR A 191 -6.42 -7.49 11.92
C THR A 191 -5.37 -7.12 12.98
N LEU A 192 -5.30 -5.85 13.40
CA LEU A 192 -4.38 -5.41 14.45
C LEU A 192 -4.65 -6.14 15.76
N VAL A 193 -5.91 -6.16 16.21
CA VAL A 193 -6.29 -6.82 17.47
C VAL A 193 -6.01 -8.32 17.40
N ASN A 194 -6.29 -8.97 16.26
CA ASN A 194 -6.08 -10.41 16.09
C ASN A 194 -4.60 -10.82 15.98
N LEU A 195 -3.74 -9.94 15.47
CA LEU A 195 -2.30 -10.20 15.34
C LEU A 195 -1.48 -9.77 16.55
N THR A 196 -2.01 -8.86 17.37
CA THR A 196 -1.31 -8.38 18.56
C THR A 196 -1.41 -9.41 19.68
N ASP A 197 -0.28 -9.73 20.32
CA ASP A 197 -0.27 -10.62 21.48
C ASP A 197 -1.20 -10.12 22.60
N ILE A 198 -1.92 -11.04 23.24
CA ILE A 198 -2.91 -10.69 24.27
C ILE A 198 -2.28 -9.91 25.43
N LYS A 199 -1.02 -10.19 25.81
CA LYS A 199 -0.31 -9.48 26.89
C LYS A 199 0.00 -8.05 26.51
N ILE A 200 0.24 -7.76 25.24
CA ILE A 200 0.38 -6.40 24.75
C ILE A 200 -0.96 -5.66 24.83
N ILE A 201 -2.05 -6.30 24.41
CA ILE A 201 -3.41 -5.74 24.53
C ILE A 201 -3.74 -5.45 25.99
N SER A 202 -3.41 -6.38 26.89
CA SER A 202 -3.59 -6.20 28.33
C SER A 202 -2.84 -4.99 28.85
N LEU A 203 -1.59 -4.82 28.45
CA LEU A 203 -0.75 -3.70 28.87
C LEU A 203 -1.31 -2.36 28.36
N VAL A 204 -1.79 -2.33 27.12
CA VAL A 204 -2.48 -1.18 26.54
C VAL A 204 -3.76 -0.86 27.31
N ALA A 205 -4.56 -1.87 27.64
CA ALA A 205 -5.78 -1.71 28.42
C ALA A 205 -5.50 -1.19 29.84
N MET A 206 -4.51 -1.77 30.54
CA MET A 206 -4.05 -1.28 31.84
C MET A 206 -3.63 0.18 31.76
N ALA A 207 -2.86 0.54 30.73
CA ALA A 207 -2.44 1.92 30.57
C ALA A 207 -3.62 2.87 30.32
N CYS A 208 -4.61 2.46 29.51
CA CYS A 208 -5.82 3.24 29.26
C CYS A 208 -6.66 3.45 30.54
N THR A 209 -6.61 2.50 31.48
CA THR A 209 -7.32 2.62 32.75
C THR A 209 -6.59 3.54 33.73
N TYR A 210 -5.27 3.42 33.87
CA TYR A 210 -4.52 4.04 34.97
C TYR A 210 -3.76 5.33 34.60
N TYR A 211 -3.48 5.58 33.31
CA TYR A 211 -2.75 6.76 32.84
C TYR A 211 -3.64 7.70 32.00
N GLU A 212 -3.31 8.99 32.02
CA GLU A 212 -4.02 10.04 31.27
C GLU A 212 -3.13 10.68 30.18
N TRP A 213 -2.39 9.86 29.44
CA TRP A 213 -1.54 10.34 28.35
C TRP A 213 -2.36 10.78 27.13
N ASP A 214 -1.87 11.77 26.37
CA ASP A 214 -2.57 12.23 25.15
C ASP A 214 -2.71 11.12 24.09
N ILE A 215 -1.78 10.17 24.05
CA ILE A 215 -1.86 9.00 23.16
C ILE A 215 -2.99 8.04 23.53
N ILE A 216 -3.39 8.00 24.81
CA ILE A 216 -4.48 7.15 25.30
C ILE A 216 -5.82 7.71 24.85
N LYS A 217 -5.99 9.05 24.90
CA LYS A 217 -7.21 9.70 24.40
C LYS A 217 -7.50 9.31 22.95
N TYR A 218 -6.46 9.26 22.13
CA TYR A 218 -6.58 8.83 20.74
C TYR A 218 -6.97 7.35 20.60
N ILE A 219 -6.39 6.45 21.39
CA ILE A 219 -6.75 5.02 21.39
C ILE A 219 -8.20 4.82 21.87
N HIS A 220 -8.66 5.64 22.82
CA HIS A 220 -10.04 5.60 23.28
C HIS A 220 -11.00 6.09 22.18
N ASP A 221 -10.67 7.21 21.52
CA ASP A 221 -11.48 7.77 20.44
C ASP A 221 -11.59 6.83 19.23
N SER A 222 -10.60 5.98 18.99
CA SER A 222 -10.64 4.97 17.93
C SER A 222 -11.56 3.77 18.23
N LYS A 223 -12.02 3.61 19.49
CA LYS A 223 -12.87 2.50 19.95
C LYS A 223 -12.31 1.10 19.67
N ILE A 224 -11.02 0.99 19.39
CA ILE A 224 -10.38 -0.27 19.01
C ILE A 224 -10.43 -1.31 20.14
N LEU A 225 -10.42 -0.84 21.39
CA LEU A 225 -10.48 -1.69 22.60
C LEU A 225 -11.92 -2.11 22.99
N GLU A 226 -12.95 -1.56 22.33
CA GLU A 226 -14.36 -1.91 22.57
C GLU A 226 -14.82 -3.12 21.73
N ARG A 227 -13.92 -3.82 21.06
CA ARG A 227 -14.26 -4.97 20.21
C ARG A 227 -14.39 -6.27 21.00
N ASP A 228 -15.25 -7.17 20.51
CA ASP A 228 -15.55 -8.46 21.13
C ASP A 228 -14.26 -9.31 21.24
N GLY A 229 -13.92 -9.74 22.46
CA GLY A 229 -12.64 -10.39 22.80
C GLY A 229 -11.77 -9.57 23.76
N VAL A 230 -11.65 -8.26 23.54
CA VAL A 230 -10.88 -7.35 24.41
C VAL A 230 -11.73 -6.83 25.56
N LYS A 231 -13.03 -6.61 25.33
CA LYS A 231 -14.01 -6.17 26.34
C LYS A 231 -14.05 -7.04 27.60
N GLU A 232 -13.96 -8.36 27.44
CA GLU A 232 -14.01 -9.28 28.58
C GLU A 232 -12.78 -9.13 29.48
N PHE A 233 -11.59 -8.97 28.89
CA PHE A 233 -10.36 -8.70 29.63
C PHE A 233 -10.39 -7.31 30.30
N VAL A 234 -10.77 -6.26 29.56
CA VAL A 234 -10.90 -4.89 30.10
C VAL A 234 -11.86 -4.88 31.29
N SER A 235 -12.96 -5.64 31.24
CA SER A 235 -13.92 -5.72 32.35
C SER A 235 -13.34 -6.36 33.62
N GLN A 236 -12.37 -7.26 33.50
CA GLN A 236 -11.74 -7.94 34.64
C GLN A 236 -10.72 -7.06 35.37
N ILE A 237 -10.07 -6.14 34.67
CA ILE A 237 -9.03 -5.24 35.22
C ILE A 237 -9.57 -3.86 35.62
N SER A 238 -10.81 -3.54 35.25
CA SER A 238 -11.46 -2.28 35.59
C SER A 238 -11.97 -2.32 37.03
N THR A 239 -11.64 -1.30 37.84
CA THR A 239 -12.31 -1.08 39.13
C THR A 239 -13.78 -0.80 38.88
N HIS A 240 -14.66 -1.72 39.29
CA HIS A 240 -16.08 -1.42 39.42
C HIS A 240 -16.25 -0.42 40.57
N ASP A 241 -16.34 0.85 40.22
CA ASP A 241 -16.98 1.86 41.08
C ASP A 241 -18.51 1.63 41.11
#